data_AF-A0A4Q4D3J3-F1
#
_entry.id   AF-A0A4Q4D3J3-F1
#
_cell.length_a   1.000
_cell.length_b   1.000
_cell.length_c   1.000
_cell.angle_alpha   90.00
_cell.angle_beta   90.00
_cell.angle_gamma   90.00
#
_symmetry.space_group_name_H-M   'P 1'
#
loop_
_entity.id
_entity.type
_entity.pdbx_description
1 polymer ?
#
loop_
_entity_poly.entity_id
_entity_poly.type
_entity_poly.pdbx_seq_one_letter_code
_entity_poly.pdbx_strand_id
1 'polypeptide(L)'
;MRYLVSHRTTYSYDADVSDSLGVGYLTPRTLPWQTVDSTVVTIDPAPGDVRTDLDYYGNAVTYFQVTEPHQALDVLARSEVEVLEPWYDDELLAQPWEACRPSHSADPDAWRTIDFALGSSLVDHTAEAHHYAAVSLVPGRPVGPGRARRR
;
A
#
# COMPACT_ATOMS: atom_id res chain seq x y z
N MET A 1 13.65 13.00 -6.97
CA MET A 1 13.47 12.47 -8.34
C MET A 1 12.01 12.56 -8.71
N ARG A 2 11.67 12.78 -9.98
CA ARG A 2 10.29 12.81 -10.46
C ARG A 2 10.01 11.60 -11.34
N TYR A 3 8.83 11.02 -11.17
CA TYR A 3 8.36 9.83 -11.86
C TYR A 3 7.01 10.09 -12.50
N LEU A 4 6.82 9.50 -13.68
CA LEU A 4 5.50 9.26 -14.25
C LEU A 4 5.18 7.78 -14.04
N VAL A 5 4.22 7.50 -13.17
CA VAL A 5 3.79 6.15 -12.82
C VAL A 5 2.51 5.85 -13.60
N SER A 6 2.44 4.69 -14.26
CA SER A 6 1.22 4.23 -14.91
C SER A 6 0.87 2.81 -14.49
N HIS A 7 -0.38 2.58 -14.16
CA HIS A 7 -0.94 1.26 -13.88
C HIS A 7 -2.15 1.03 -14.77
N ARG A 8 -2.22 -0.12 -15.42
CA ARG A 8 -3.40 -0.57 -16.18
C ARG A 8 -3.80 -1.95 -15.70
N THR A 9 -5.08 -2.10 -15.40
CA THR A 9 -5.74 -3.40 -15.28
C THR A 9 -6.80 -3.50 -16.36
N THR A 10 -6.75 -4.58 -17.14
CA THR A 10 -7.74 -4.88 -18.18
C THR A 10 -8.42 -6.20 -17.84
N TYR A 11 -9.74 -6.18 -17.73
CA TYR A 11 -10.56 -7.38 -17.66
C TYR A 11 -11.13 -7.67 -19.04
N SER A 12 -11.17 -8.94 -19.42
CA SER A 12 -11.75 -9.44 -20.66
C SER A 12 -12.72 -10.57 -20.35
N TYR A 13 -13.90 -10.53 -20.96
CA TYR A 13 -14.99 -11.46 -20.71
C TYR A 13 -15.39 -12.17 -22.01
N ASP A 14 -15.78 -13.44 -21.91
CA ASP A 14 -16.22 -14.24 -23.07
C ASP A 14 -17.63 -13.85 -23.56
N ALA A 15 -18.36 -13.06 -22.78
CA ALA A 15 -19.68 -12.54 -23.07
C ALA A 15 -19.91 -11.21 -22.35
N ASP A 16 -20.97 -10.49 -22.71
CA ASP A 16 -21.30 -9.19 -22.11
C ASP A 16 -21.57 -9.33 -20.61
N VAL A 17 -20.87 -8.51 -19.81
CA VAL A 17 -21.23 -8.21 -18.43
C VAL A 17 -21.97 -6.88 -18.41
N SER A 18 -23.02 -6.79 -17.58
CA SER A 18 -23.89 -5.61 -17.51
C SER A 18 -23.77 -4.83 -16.20
N ASP A 19 -22.98 -5.34 -15.25
CA ASP A 19 -22.74 -4.68 -13.96
C ASP A 19 -21.36 -5.08 -13.42
N SER A 20 -20.44 -4.12 -13.40
CA SER A 20 -19.08 -4.29 -12.93
C SER A 20 -18.80 -3.32 -11.79
N LEU A 21 -18.68 -3.85 -10.58
CA LEU A 21 -18.32 -3.11 -9.37
C LEU A 21 -16.84 -3.29 -9.07
N GLY A 22 -16.13 -2.18 -8.90
CA GLY A 22 -14.70 -2.18 -8.64
C GLY A 22 -14.30 -1.27 -7.49
N VAL A 23 -13.24 -1.69 -6.79
CA VAL A 23 -12.53 -0.86 -5.80
C VAL A 23 -11.05 -0.89 -6.15
N GLY A 24 -10.47 0.27 -6.39
CA GLY A 24 -9.08 0.44 -6.80
C GLY A 24 -8.28 1.32 -5.83
N TYR A 25 -7.07 0.90 -5.51
CA TYR A 25 -6.06 1.67 -4.78
C TYR A 25 -5.03 2.18 -5.77
N LEU A 26 -5.46 3.11 -6.63
CA LEU A 26 -4.76 3.46 -7.86
C LEU A 26 -3.99 4.78 -7.79
N THR A 27 -4.22 5.55 -6.74
CA THR A 27 -3.57 6.84 -6.52
C THR A 27 -2.49 6.67 -5.45
N PRO A 28 -1.21 6.98 -5.75
CA PRO A 28 -0.16 6.95 -4.76
C PRO A 28 -0.48 7.85 -3.57
N ARG A 29 0.00 7.48 -2.39
CA ARG A 29 -0.22 8.25 -1.16
C ARG A 29 0.79 9.39 -1.04
N THR A 30 0.33 10.56 -0.60
CA THR A 30 1.21 11.66 -0.18
C THR A 30 1.86 11.35 1.17
N LEU A 31 3.18 11.45 1.22
CA LEU A 31 4.02 11.16 2.39
C LEU A 31 5.09 12.26 2.54
N PRO A 32 5.78 12.38 3.69
CA PRO A 32 6.82 13.41 3.88
C PRO A 32 7.96 13.38 2.86
N TRP A 33 8.22 12.21 2.25
CA TRP A 33 9.23 12.02 1.21
C TRP A 33 8.63 11.73 -0.17
N GLN A 34 7.31 11.85 -0.34
CA GLN A 34 6.62 11.60 -1.60
C GLN A 34 5.46 12.58 -1.80
N THR A 35 5.56 13.43 -2.82
CA THR A 35 4.49 14.34 -3.24
C THR A 35 3.85 13.82 -4.52
N VAL A 36 2.52 13.82 -4.56
CA VAL A 36 1.76 13.49 -5.77
C VAL A 36 1.30 14.79 -6.41
N ASP A 37 1.90 15.15 -7.54
CA ASP A 37 1.62 16.39 -8.26
C ASP A 37 0.28 16.30 -9.00
N SER A 38 0.02 15.15 -9.61
CA SER A 38 -1.25 14.87 -10.27
C SER A 38 -1.54 13.37 -10.30
N THR A 39 -2.82 13.02 -10.39
CA THR A 39 -3.26 11.66 -10.71
C THR A 39 -4.54 11.72 -11.54
N VAL A 40 -4.59 10.90 -12.59
CA VAL A 40 -5.77 10.69 -13.43
C VAL A 40 -6.09 9.20 -13.45
N VAL A 41 -7.30 8.85 -13.03
CA VAL A 41 -7.87 7.51 -13.17
C VAL A 41 -8.93 7.56 -14.25
N THR A 42 -8.77 6.74 -15.29
CA THR A 42 -9.71 6.58 -16.39
C THR A 42 -10.22 5.16 -16.39
N ILE A 43 -11.54 5.01 -16.49
CA ILE A 43 -12.24 3.73 -16.55
C ILE A 43 -13.02 3.71 -17.87
N ASP A 44 -12.85 2.65 -18.63
CA ASP A 44 -13.52 2.41 -19.91
C ASP A 44 -14.14 1.01 -19.91
N PRO A 45 -15.46 0.84 -20.14
CA PRO A 45 -16.44 1.88 -20.42
C PRO A 45 -16.64 2.87 -19.27
N ALA A 46 -17.18 4.04 -19.59
CA ALA A 46 -17.37 5.10 -18.62
C ALA A 46 -18.30 4.63 -17.48
N PRO A 47 -17.89 4.77 -16.20
CA PRO A 47 -18.72 4.36 -15.09
C PRO A 47 -19.91 5.30 -14.91
N GLY A 48 -21.06 4.72 -14.54
CA GLY A 48 -22.24 5.49 -14.17
C GLY A 48 -22.11 6.12 -12.78
N ASP A 49 -21.29 5.53 -11.91
CA ASP A 49 -20.93 6.06 -10.61
C ASP A 49 -19.44 5.87 -10.32
N VAL A 50 -18.79 6.89 -9.77
CA VAL A 50 -17.40 6.87 -9.36
C VAL A 50 -17.21 7.74 -8.13
N ARG A 51 -16.56 7.19 -7.10
CA ARG A 51 -16.31 7.89 -5.84
C ARG A 51 -14.88 7.62 -5.40
N THR A 52 -14.19 8.66 -4.96
CA THR A 52 -12.89 8.52 -4.32
C THR A 52 -12.98 8.97 -2.86
N ASP A 53 -12.36 8.19 -1.97
CA ASP A 53 -12.29 8.45 -0.53
C ASP A 53 -10.91 8.07 0.01
N LEU A 54 -10.65 8.35 1.29
CA LEU A 54 -9.49 7.86 2.01
C LEU A 54 -9.87 6.71 2.93
N ASP A 55 -9.08 5.64 2.91
CA ASP A 55 -9.20 4.59 3.92
C ASP A 55 -8.63 5.01 5.28
N TYR A 56 -8.75 4.13 6.27
CA TYR A 56 -8.25 4.36 7.62
C TYR A 56 -6.74 4.69 7.68
N TYR A 57 -5.95 4.14 6.75
CA TYR A 57 -4.53 4.38 6.68
C TYR A 57 -4.18 5.60 5.83
N GLY A 58 -5.15 6.25 5.18
CA GLY A 58 -4.97 7.40 4.30
C GLY A 58 -4.59 7.04 2.87
N ASN A 59 -4.85 5.81 2.42
CA ASN A 59 -4.75 5.46 1.01
C ASN A 59 -6.01 5.95 0.28
N ALA A 60 -5.83 6.47 -0.94
CA ALA A 60 -6.95 6.85 -1.78
C ALA A 60 -7.60 5.61 -2.41
N VAL A 61 -8.90 5.46 -2.16
CA VAL A 61 -9.73 4.34 -2.60
C VAL A 61 -10.73 4.87 -3.61
N THR A 62 -10.67 4.36 -4.85
CA THR A 62 -11.62 4.69 -5.92
C THR A 62 -12.60 3.54 -6.09
N TYR A 63 -13.85 3.79 -5.73
CA TYR A 63 -14.99 2.95 -6.09
C TYR A 63 -15.51 3.37 -7.47
N PHE A 64 -15.95 2.40 -8.26
CA PHE A 64 -16.67 2.66 -9.50
C PHE A 64 -17.67 1.55 -9.84
N GLN A 65 -18.70 1.91 -10.61
CA GLN A 65 -19.67 0.98 -11.16
C GLN A 65 -19.89 1.26 -12.65
N VAL A 66 -19.68 0.24 -13.48
CA VAL A 66 -19.96 0.28 -14.92
C VAL A 66 -21.19 -0.58 -15.21
N THR A 67 -22.24 0.05 -15.74
CA THR A 67 -23.51 -0.61 -16.07
C THR A 67 -23.76 -0.73 -17.58
N GLU A 68 -22.91 -0.10 -18.41
CA GLU A 68 -22.94 -0.30 -19.85
C GLU A 68 -22.54 -1.75 -20.17
N PRO A 69 -23.29 -2.51 -21.00
CA PRO A 69 -22.87 -3.86 -21.40
C PRO A 69 -21.50 -3.85 -22.09
N HIS A 70 -20.57 -4.67 -21.60
CA HIS A 70 -19.20 -4.72 -22.14
C HIS A 70 -18.57 -6.10 -22.05
N GLN A 71 -17.59 -6.34 -22.92
CA GLN A 71 -16.72 -7.53 -22.88
C GLN A 71 -15.29 -7.20 -22.44
N ALA A 72 -14.99 -5.91 -22.25
CA ALA A 72 -13.72 -5.45 -21.73
C ALA A 72 -13.95 -4.30 -20.75
N LEU A 73 -13.15 -4.28 -19.69
CA LEU A 73 -13.11 -3.18 -18.72
C LEU A 73 -11.65 -2.80 -18.51
N ASP A 74 -11.29 -1.59 -18.94
CA ASP A 74 -9.97 -1.01 -18.81
C ASP A 74 -9.95 0.04 -17.70
N VAL A 75 -9.12 -0.20 -16.68
CA VAL A 75 -8.89 0.73 -15.58
C VAL A 75 -7.44 1.20 -15.64
N LEU A 76 -7.25 2.49 -15.88
CA LEU A 76 -5.94 3.09 -16.14
C LEU A 76 -5.70 4.26 -15.18
N ALA A 77 -4.64 4.17 -14.40
CA ALA A 77 -4.15 5.25 -13.56
C ALA A 77 -2.82 5.78 -14.07
N ARG A 78 -2.68 7.11 -14.09
CA ARG A 78 -1.42 7.80 -14.36
C ARG A 78 -1.18 8.86 -13.30
N SER A 79 0.00 8.86 -12.71
CA SER A 79 0.37 9.77 -11.62
C SER A 79 1.74 10.38 -11.85
N GLU A 80 1.85 11.69 -11.63
CA GLU A 80 3.14 12.39 -11.54
C GLU A 80 3.52 12.50 -10.07
N VAL A 81 4.70 11.96 -9.73
CA VAL A 81 5.13 11.81 -8.34
C VAL A 81 6.56 12.30 -8.18
N GLU A 82 6.76 13.19 -7.21
CA GLU A 82 8.08 13.59 -6.76
C GLU A 82 8.46 12.81 -5.49
N VAL A 83 9.61 12.14 -5.51
CA VAL A 83 10.11 11.32 -4.39
C VAL A 83 11.47 11.84 -3.94
N LEU A 84 11.61 12.02 -2.63
CA LEU A 84 12.86 12.33 -1.95
C LEU A 84 13.41 11.05 -1.29
N GLU A 85 14.72 11.02 -1.00
CA GLU A 85 15.26 9.93 -0.20
C GLU A 85 14.62 10.00 1.20
N PRO A 86 13.94 8.94 1.66
CA PRO A 86 13.34 8.94 2.98
C PRO A 86 14.42 9.04 4.04
N TRP A 87 14.18 9.89 5.05
CA TRP A 87 15.02 9.96 6.23
C TRP A 87 14.48 9.03 7.30
N TYR A 88 15.37 8.20 7.86
CA TYR A 88 15.08 7.33 8.98
C TYR A 88 15.98 7.72 10.15
N ASP A 89 15.43 7.71 11.35
CA ASP A 89 16.20 7.92 12.57
C ASP A 89 17.08 6.70 12.87
N ASP A 90 18.39 6.90 12.92
CA ASP A 90 19.37 5.85 13.20
C ASP A 90 19.15 5.19 14.57
N GLU A 91 18.70 5.95 15.57
CA GLU A 91 18.42 5.42 16.91
C GLU A 91 17.19 4.50 16.88
N LEU A 92 16.16 4.85 16.09
CA LEU A 92 15.01 3.97 15.87
C LEU A 92 15.39 2.71 15.09
N LEU A 93 16.22 2.84 14.04
CA LEU A 93 16.68 1.69 13.25
C LEU A 93 17.57 0.73 14.06
N ALA A 94 18.30 1.25 15.05
CA ALA A 94 19.15 0.44 15.92
C ALA A 94 18.36 -0.36 16.97
N GLN A 95 17.07 -0.07 17.18
CA GLN A 95 16.27 -0.78 18.17
C GLN A 95 16.03 -2.23 17.77
N PRO A 96 15.98 -3.16 18.76
CA PRO A 96 15.50 -4.51 18.55
C PRO A 96 14.15 -4.51 17.82
N TRP A 97 14.00 -5.35 16.81
CA TRP A 97 12.75 -5.44 16.03
C TRP A 97 11.52 -5.72 16.92
N GLU A 98 11.71 -6.37 18.07
CA GLU A 98 10.65 -6.64 19.04
C GLU A 98 10.06 -5.35 19.62
N ALA A 99 10.85 -4.28 19.74
CA ALA A 99 10.40 -2.98 20.24
C ALA A 99 9.47 -2.26 19.25
N CYS A 100 9.54 -2.63 17.96
CA CYS A 100 8.65 -2.07 16.93
C CYS A 100 7.22 -2.61 17.00
N ARG A 101 6.94 -3.60 17.85
CA ARG A 101 5.58 -4.13 18.00
C ARG A 101 4.69 -3.10 18.71
N PRO A 102 3.45 -2.90 18.26
CA PRO A 102 2.52 -1.95 18.89
C PRO A 102 2.34 -2.18 20.39
N SER A 103 2.36 -3.44 20.84
CA SER A 103 2.26 -3.83 22.25
C SER A 103 3.41 -3.37 23.14
N HIS A 104 4.54 -2.98 22.55
CA HIS A 104 5.73 -2.50 23.27
C HIS A 104 5.95 -0.99 23.08
N SER A 105 5.11 -0.32 22.29
CA SER A 105 5.21 1.12 22.06
C SER A 105 4.68 1.91 23.26
N ALA A 106 5.35 3.02 23.57
CA ALA A 106 4.86 4.00 24.55
C ALA A 106 3.88 5.02 23.93
N ASP A 107 3.67 4.96 22.61
CA ASP A 107 2.73 5.84 21.90
C ASP A 107 1.28 5.50 22.28
N PRO A 108 0.50 6.45 22.84
CA PRO A 108 -0.91 6.22 23.17
C PRO A 108 -1.78 5.86 21.96
N ASP A 109 -1.35 6.18 20.74
CA ASP A 109 -2.04 5.81 19.49
C ASP A 109 -1.48 4.53 18.85
N ALA A 110 -0.57 3.79 19.51
CA ALA A 110 -0.02 2.54 18.97
C ALA A 110 -1.09 1.48 18.68
N TRP A 111 -2.23 1.51 19.37
CA TRP A 111 -3.35 0.61 19.10
C TRP A 111 -3.87 0.68 17.66
N ARG A 112 -3.66 1.82 16.97
CA ARG A 112 -4.08 2.05 15.57
C ARG A 112 -3.32 1.19 14.56
N THR A 113 -2.22 0.56 14.97
CA THR A 113 -1.38 -0.27 14.10
C THR A 113 -1.36 -1.74 14.55
N ILE A 114 -2.26 -2.12 15.47
CA ILE A 114 -2.30 -3.49 16.01
C ILE A 114 -2.60 -4.54 14.95
N ASP A 115 -3.41 -4.17 13.97
CA ASP A 115 -3.77 -4.97 12.79
C ASP A 115 -2.56 -5.45 11.99
N PHE A 116 -1.49 -4.65 11.89
CA PHE A 116 -0.24 -5.06 11.24
C PHE A 116 0.55 -6.14 12.01
N ALA A 117 0.24 -6.36 13.28
CA ALA A 117 0.90 -7.36 14.12
C ALA A 117 0.09 -8.67 14.29
N LEU A 118 -1.15 -8.70 13.78
CA LEU A 118 -2.04 -9.85 13.83
C LEU A 118 -1.89 -10.70 12.57
N GLY A 119 -2.05 -12.02 12.70
CA GLY A 119 -2.08 -12.92 11.55
C GLY A 119 -3.34 -12.69 10.72
N SER A 120 -3.20 -12.63 9.40
CA SER A 120 -4.33 -12.58 8.47
C SER A 120 -4.98 -13.96 8.36
N SER A 121 -6.31 -14.02 8.41
CA SER A 121 -7.06 -15.27 8.15
C SER A 121 -7.03 -15.71 6.68
N LEU A 122 -6.55 -14.84 5.78
CA LEU A 122 -6.47 -15.09 4.33
C LEU A 122 -5.11 -15.63 3.88
N VAL A 123 -4.14 -15.76 4.80
CA VAL A 123 -2.77 -16.17 4.48
C VAL A 123 -2.31 -17.20 5.50
N ASP A 124 -1.91 -18.37 5.00
CA ASP A 124 -1.32 -19.40 5.84
C ASP A 124 0.10 -19.01 6.27
N HIS A 125 0.37 -19.10 7.58
CA HIS A 125 1.72 -18.98 8.12
C HIS A 125 2.45 -20.32 7.99
N THR A 126 3.00 -20.60 6.80
CA THR A 126 3.63 -21.89 6.52
C THR A 126 4.94 -22.09 7.28
N ALA A 127 5.38 -23.34 7.39
CA ALA A 127 6.66 -23.67 8.02
C ALA A 127 7.85 -23.00 7.32
N GLU A 128 7.79 -22.85 6.00
CA GLU A 128 8.82 -22.19 5.18
C GLU A 128 8.89 -20.69 5.49
N ALA A 129 7.74 -20.01 5.62
CA ALA A 129 7.70 -18.61 6.02
C ALA A 129 8.27 -18.41 7.43
N HIS A 130 7.95 -19.31 8.36
CA HIS A 130 8.55 -19.32 9.70
C HIS A 130 10.06 -19.55 9.67
N HIS A 131 10.54 -20.47 8.86
CA HIS A 131 11.98 -20.75 8.73
C HIS A 131 12.74 -19.55 8.16
N TYR A 132 12.20 -18.92 7.11
CA TYR A 132 12.75 -17.69 6.53
C TYR A 132 12.78 -16.54 7.55
N ALA A 133 11.70 -16.36 8.31
CA ALA A 133 11.63 -15.32 9.33
C ALA A 133 12.59 -15.59 10.49
N ALA A 134 12.76 -16.84 10.94
CA ALA A 134 13.59 -17.19 12.09
C ALA A 134 15.09 -16.86 11.91
N VAL A 135 15.61 -16.94 10.69
CA VAL A 135 17.00 -16.53 10.39
C VAL A 135 17.16 -15.01 10.27
N SER A 136 16.06 -14.30 10.01
CA SER A 136 16.05 -12.84 9.82
C SER A 136 15.73 -12.10 11.11
N LEU A 137 14.81 -12.58 11.94
CA LEU A 137 14.28 -11.93 13.14
C LEU A 137 14.77 -12.65 14.41
N VAL A 138 16.10 -12.71 14.58
CA VAL A 138 16.70 -13.26 15.81
C VAL A 138 16.53 -12.29 16.99
N PRO A 139 16.50 -12.80 18.24
CA PRO A 139 16.33 -11.94 19.42
C PRO A 139 17.30 -10.77 19.48
N GLY A 140 16.78 -9.55 19.67
CA GLY A 140 17.62 -8.35 19.84
C GLY A 140 18.20 -7.78 18.54
N ARG A 141 17.88 -8.37 17.38
CA ARG A 141 18.40 -7.87 16.10
C ARG A 141 17.81 -6.48 15.79
N PRO A 142 18.64 -5.50 15.40
CA PRO A 142 18.16 -4.20 14.92
C PRO A 142 17.21 -4.31 13.74
N VAL A 143 16.19 -3.45 13.68
CA VAL A 143 15.22 -3.42 12.56
C VAL A 143 15.86 -2.95 11.25
N GLY A 144 16.89 -2.10 11.32
CA GLY A 144 17.63 -1.64 10.16
C GLY A 144 19.12 -1.48 10.43
N PRO A 145 19.93 -1.35 9.38
CA PRO A 145 21.32 -0.96 9.55
C PRO A 145 21.33 0.51 9.99
N GLY A 146 21.48 0.77 11.29
CA GLY A 146 21.74 2.13 11.77
C GLY A 146 22.96 2.65 11.01
N ARG A 147 22.84 3.77 10.29
CA ARG A 147 24.00 4.31 9.58
C ARG A 147 24.96 4.77 10.66
N ALA A 148 26.10 4.09 10.79
CA ALA A 148 27.15 4.54 11.70
C ALA A 148 27.46 6.00 11.35
N ARG A 149 27.23 6.92 12.29
CA ARG A 149 27.50 8.36 12.11
C ARG A 149 28.85 8.52 11.43
N ARG A 150 28.86 8.96 10.17
CA ARG A 150 30.10 9.38 9.52
C ARG A 150 30.59 10.59 10.31
N ARG A 151 31.66 10.39 11.08
CA ARG A 151 32.42 11.46 11.74
C ARG A 151 32.99 12.41 10.71
#